data_AF-A0A2K8MQ71-F1
#
_entry.id   AF-A0A2K8MQ71-F1
#
_cell.length_a   1.000
_cell.length_b   1.000
_cell.length_c   1.000
_cell.angle_alpha   90.00
_cell.angle_beta   90.00
_cell.angle_gamma   90.00
#
_symmetry.space_group_name_H-M   'P 1'
#
loop_
_entity.id
_entity.type
_entity.pdbx_description
1 polymer ?
#
loop_
_entity_poly.entity_id
_entity_poly.type
_entity_poly.pdbx_seq_one_letter_code
_entity_poly.pdbx_strand_id
1 'polypeptide(L)'
;MSLLLAALLMAPAVQDVPQPPEEEIVVTARLRALDVHLQLDRKKRIRSCSIARTSGDSGFDRTACEATVACARTGINEAAAMRACVRPQLLAYARTRLGEEQE
;
A
#
# COMPACT_ATOMS: atom_id res chain seq x y z
N MET A 1 -25.05 59.72 46.26
CA MET A 1 -25.02 60.27 44.88
C MET A 1 -24.11 59.36 44.08
N SER A 2 -24.68 58.75 43.04
CA SER A 2 -24.25 57.52 42.38
C SER A 2 -22.89 57.61 41.68
N LEU A 3 -21.99 56.66 41.95
CA LEU A 3 -20.90 56.31 41.03
C LEU A 3 -21.40 55.17 40.13
N LEU A 4 -21.74 55.53 38.90
CA LEU A 4 -22.14 54.60 37.86
C LEU A 4 -20.95 53.73 37.43
N LEU A 5 -21.11 52.42 37.60
CA LEU A 5 -20.35 51.35 36.98
C LEU A 5 -20.36 51.53 35.46
N ALA A 6 -19.20 51.77 34.87
CA ALA A 6 -18.95 51.56 33.44
C ALA A 6 -17.73 50.65 33.28
N ALA A 7 -17.92 49.36 33.60
CA ALA A 7 -16.95 48.33 33.23
C ALA A 7 -17.21 47.92 31.78
N LEU A 8 -16.57 48.65 30.87
CA LEU A 8 -16.56 48.36 29.45
C LEU A 8 -15.78 47.06 29.19
N LEU A 9 -16.31 46.28 28.26
CA LEU A 9 -15.92 44.92 27.91
C LEU A 9 -14.44 44.81 27.48
N MET A 10 -13.74 43.81 28.00
CA MET A 10 -12.52 43.25 27.40
C MET A 10 -12.74 41.75 27.23
N ALA A 11 -13.49 41.36 26.20
CA ALA A 11 -13.48 39.99 25.72
C ALA A 11 -12.19 39.78 24.91
N PRO A 12 -11.38 38.74 25.18
CA PRO A 12 -10.23 38.45 24.33
C PRO A 12 -10.77 38.02 22.97
N ALA A 13 -10.46 38.80 21.93
CA ALA A 13 -10.63 38.36 20.55
C ALA A 13 -9.62 37.25 20.31
N VAL A 14 -10.06 36.00 20.47
CA VAL A 14 -9.32 34.83 20.00
C VAL A 14 -9.30 34.97 18.48
N GLN A 15 -8.19 35.45 17.94
CA GLN A 15 -7.99 35.44 16.50
C GLN A 15 -7.83 33.98 16.11
N ASP A 16 -8.83 33.46 15.41
CA ASP A 16 -8.76 32.21 14.68
C ASP A 16 -7.66 32.37 13.63
N VAL A 17 -6.42 32.04 14.02
CA VAL A 17 -5.29 32.01 13.12
C VAL A 17 -5.56 30.84 12.19
N PRO A 18 -5.68 31.04 10.86
CA PRO A 18 -5.90 29.96 9.93
C PRO A 18 -4.77 28.95 10.10
N GLN A 19 -5.08 27.79 10.67
CA GLN A 19 -4.13 26.71 10.81
C GLN A 19 -3.75 26.29 9.38
N PRO A 20 -2.46 26.34 9.00
CA PRO A 20 -2.07 25.89 7.67
C PRO A 20 -2.57 24.46 7.49
N PRO A 21 -3.10 24.11 6.30
CA PRO A 21 -3.58 22.76 6.05
C PRO A 21 -2.47 21.78 6.41
N GLU A 22 -2.79 20.79 7.25
CA GLU A 22 -1.83 19.78 7.68
C GLU A 22 -1.19 19.16 6.43
N GLU A 23 0.11 19.38 6.25
CA GLU A 23 0.85 18.81 5.12
C GLU A 23 0.90 17.29 5.31
N GLU A 24 0.09 16.56 4.55
CA GLU A 24 0.13 15.10 4.53
C GLU A 24 1.46 14.64 3.92
N ILE A 25 2.39 14.22 4.78
CA ILE A 25 3.67 13.65 4.35
C ILE A 25 3.41 12.20 3.89
N VAL A 26 3.31 11.99 2.58
CA VAL A 26 3.21 10.64 1.99
C VAL A 26 4.60 10.04 1.81
N VAL A 27 4.96 9.07 2.65
CA VAL A 27 6.19 8.28 2.45
C VAL A 27 5.92 7.19 1.41
N THR A 28 6.63 7.26 0.27
CA THR A 28 6.51 6.23 -0.77
C THR A 28 7.67 5.23 -0.66
N ALA A 29 7.36 3.99 -0.29
CA ALA A 29 8.30 2.88 -0.41
C ALA A 29 8.35 2.37 -1.86
N ARG A 30 9.56 2.20 -2.42
CA ARG A 30 9.74 1.56 -3.73
C ARG A 30 10.34 0.18 -3.57
N LEU A 31 9.56 -0.85 -3.88
CA LEU A 31 10.08 -2.20 -4.02
C LEU A 31 10.95 -2.29 -5.28
N ARG A 32 11.99 -3.14 -5.23
CA ARG A 32 12.80 -3.43 -6.40
C ARG A 32 11.95 -4.18 -7.44
N ALA A 33 12.38 -4.15 -8.69
CA ALA A 33 11.78 -4.97 -9.73
C ALA A 33 11.79 -6.45 -9.30
N LEU A 34 10.67 -7.13 -9.54
CA LEU A 34 10.44 -8.53 -9.20
C LEU A 34 10.16 -9.32 -10.48
N ASP A 35 10.93 -10.39 -10.69
CA ASP A 35 10.73 -11.30 -11.82
C ASP A 35 10.31 -12.68 -11.28
N VAL A 36 9.10 -13.13 -11.62
CA VAL A 36 8.54 -14.42 -11.22
C VAL A 36 8.46 -15.33 -12.45
N HIS A 37 9.05 -16.52 -12.35
CA HIS A 37 9.00 -17.53 -13.41
C HIS A 37 8.09 -18.68 -13.00
N LEU A 38 7.15 -19.01 -13.88
CA LEU A 38 6.27 -20.17 -13.73
C LEU A 38 6.72 -21.25 -14.72
N GLN A 39 7.15 -22.41 -14.22
CA GLN A 39 7.50 -23.54 -15.06
C GLN A 39 6.27 -24.43 -15.27
N LEU A 40 5.95 -24.68 -16.53
CA LEU A 40 4.91 -25.62 -16.93
C LEU A 40 5.52 -26.94 -17.42
N ASP A 41 4.82 -28.06 -17.19
CA ASP A 41 5.15 -29.33 -17.83
C ASP A 41 4.61 -29.40 -19.27
N ARG A 42 4.88 -30.52 -19.97
CA ARG A 42 4.42 -30.75 -21.34
C ARG A 42 2.89 -30.76 -21.49
N LYS A 43 2.15 -30.97 -20.40
CA LYS A 43 0.68 -30.95 -20.34
C LYS A 43 0.13 -29.60 -19.87
N LYS A 44 0.96 -28.54 -19.86
CA LYS A 44 0.64 -27.19 -19.35
C LYS A 44 0.24 -27.16 -17.87
N ARG A 45 0.62 -28.17 -17.09
CA ARG A 45 0.42 -28.17 -15.64
C ARG A 45 1.57 -27.43 -14.97
N ILE A 46 1.26 -26.71 -13.90
CA ILE A 46 2.26 -25.99 -13.11
C ILE A 46 3.19 -27.02 -12.45
N ARG A 47 4.49 -26.92 -12.75
CA ARG A 47 5.54 -27.76 -12.17
C ARG A 47 6.20 -27.07 -10.98
N SER A 48 6.50 -25.78 -11.14
CA SER A 48 7.13 -24.96 -10.10
C SER A 48 6.91 -23.48 -10.39
N CYS A 49 7.10 -22.68 -9.36
CA CYS A 49 7.26 -21.23 -9.46
C CYS A 49 8.56 -20.85 -8.75
N SER A 50 9.30 -19.90 -9.32
CA SER A 50 10.60 -19.46 -8.82
C SER A 50 10.78 -17.96 -9.00
N ILE A 51 11.56 -17.35 -8.11
CA ILE A 51 11.92 -15.93 -8.17
C ILE A 51 13.24 -15.79 -8.94
N ALA A 52 13.19 -15.15 -10.11
CA ALA A 52 14.37 -14.87 -10.92
C ALA A 52 15.06 -13.57 -10.48
N ARG A 53 14.29 -12.62 -9.97
CA ARG A 53 14.78 -11.37 -9.36
C ARG A 53 13.95 -11.05 -8.14
N THR A 54 14.58 -10.94 -6.98
CA THR A 54 13.91 -10.64 -5.70
C THR A 54 13.54 -9.17 -5.60
N SER A 55 12.39 -8.89 -4.97
CA SER A 55 12.00 -7.53 -4.56
C SER A 55 12.83 -6.99 -3.39
N GLY A 56 13.52 -7.87 -2.66
CA GLY A 56 14.18 -7.59 -1.38
C GLY A 56 13.34 -7.97 -0.15
N ASP A 57 12.07 -8.33 -0.32
CA ASP A 57 11.19 -8.83 0.73
C ASP A 57 10.78 -10.28 0.42
N SER A 58 11.16 -11.22 1.29
CA SER A 58 10.91 -12.65 1.08
C SER A 58 9.44 -13.05 1.23
N GLY A 59 8.66 -12.28 1.99
CA GLY A 59 7.21 -12.48 2.11
C GLY A 59 6.50 -12.00 0.84
N PHE A 60 6.85 -10.81 0.35
CA PHE A 60 6.33 -10.25 -0.90
C PHE A 60 6.64 -11.17 -2.09
N ASP A 61 7.88 -11.64 -2.18
CA ASP A 61 8.31 -12.59 -3.22
C ASP A 61 7.51 -13.89 -3.18
N ARG A 62 7.27 -14.44 -1.98
CA ARG A 62 6.46 -15.64 -1.79
C ARG A 62 5.01 -15.41 -2.21
N THR A 63 4.40 -14.32 -1.76
CA THR A 63 3.03 -13.94 -2.13
C THR A 63 2.89 -13.78 -3.64
N ALA A 64 3.88 -13.17 -4.32
CA ALA A 64 3.86 -13.05 -5.77
C ALA A 64 3.85 -14.41 -6.47
N CYS A 65 4.64 -15.35 -5.97
CA CYS A 65 4.73 -16.69 -6.52
C CYS A 65 3.42 -17.47 -6.33
N GLU A 66 2.85 -17.45 -5.13
CA GLU A 66 1.56 -18.06 -4.81
C GLU A 66 0.41 -17.46 -5.61
N ALA A 67 0.36 -16.13 -5.71
CA ALA A 67 -0.61 -15.41 -6.54
C ALA A 67 -0.52 -15.81 -8.01
N THR A 68 0.71 -15.87 -8.55
CA THR A 68 0.96 -16.26 -9.95
C THR A 68 0.49 -17.69 -10.21
N VAL A 69 0.75 -18.62 -9.28
CA VAL A 69 0.27 -20.01 -9.37
C VAL A 69 -1.27 -20.06 -9.34
N ALA A 70 -1.90 -19.33 -8.41
CA ALA A 70 -3.36 -19.28 -8.30
C ALA A 70 -4.01 -18.72 -9.57
N CYS A 71 -3.47 -17.63 -10.12
CA CYS A 71 -3.92 -17.02 -11.37
C CYS A 71 -3.71 -17.94 -12.58
N ALA A 72 -2.58 -18.63 -12.67
CA ALA A 72 -2.34 -19.58 -13.77
C ALA A 72 -3.31 -20.78 -13.74
N ARG A 73 -3.75 -21.22 -12.55
CA ARG A 73 -4.73 -22.30 -12.40
C ARG A 73 -6.11 -21.97 -12.97
N THR A 74 -6.44 -20.69 -13.17
CA THR A 74 -7.69 -20.28 -13.82
C THR A 74 -7.61 -20.33 -15.35
N GLY A 75 -6.45 -20.69 -15.91
CA GLY A 75 -6.21 -20.77 -17.36
C GLY A 75 -5.59 -19.51 -17.97
N ILE A 76 -5.32 -18.48 -17.17
CA ILE A 76 -4.62 -17.27 -17.63
C ILE A 76 -3.20 -17.61 -18.06
N ASN A 77 -2.83 -17.21 -19.29
CA ASN A 77 -1.50 -17.42 -19.84
C ASN A 77 -0.92 -16.18 -20.54
N GLU A 78 -1.70 -15.12 -20.67
CA GLU A 78 -1.27 -13.83 -21.23
C GLU A 78 -0.69 -12.96 -20.11
N ALA A 79 0.39 -12.24 -20.39
CA ALA A 79 1.19 -11.54 -19.39
C ALA A 79 0.49 -10.35 -18.74
N ALA A 80 -0.31 -9.57 -19.49
CA ALA A 80 -1.09 -8.47 -18.94
C ALA A 80 -2.23 -8.98 -18.05
N ALA A 81 -2.96 -10.01 -18.48
CA ALA A 81 -3.98 -10.67 -17.69
C ALA A 81 -3.41 -11.29 -16.41
N MET A 82 -2.22 -11.91 -16.49
CA MET A 82 -1.52 -12.44 -15.31
C MET A 82 -1.20 -11.33 -14.31
N ARG A 83 -0.63 -10.20 -14.78
CA ARG A 83 -0.33 -9.05 -13.93
C ARG A 83 -1.60 -8.47 -13.28
N ALA A 84 -2.68 -8.35 -14.04
CA ALA A 84 -3.95 -7.86 -13.53
C ALA A 84 -4.52 -8.77 -12.43
N CYS A 85 -4.39 -10.09 -12.58
CA CYS A 85 -4.83 -11.06 -11.59
C CYS A 85 -3.97 -11.06 -10.31
N VAL A 86 -2.65 -10.93 -10.44
CA VAL A 86 -1.70 -10.97 -9.30
C VAL A 86 -1.72 -9.67 -8.47
N ARG A 87 -1.86 -8.51 -9.14
CA ARG A 87 -1.68 -7.18 -8.52
C ARG A 87 -2.49 -6.96 -7.24
N PRO A 88 -3.78 -7.32 -7.14
CA PRO A 88 -4.56 -7.09 -5.92
C PRO A 88 -3.97 -7.77 -4.68
N GLN A 89 -3.42 -8.99 -4.82
CA GLN A 89 -2.83 -9.73 -3.70
C GLN A 89 -1.54 -9.07 -3.21
N LEU A 90 -0.70 -8.58 -4.13
CA LEU A 90 0.52 -7.86 -3.78
C LEU A 90 0.24 -6.51 -3.11
N LEU A 91 -0.79 -5.80 -3.57
CA LEU A 91 -1.22 -4.56 -2.93
C LEU A 91 -1.78 -4.82 -1.53
N ALA A 92 -2.51 -5.92 -1.33
CA ALA A 92 -2.98 -6.30 -0.01
C ALA A 92 -1.81 -6.57 0.94
N TYR A 93 -0.82 -7.37 0.51
CA TYR A 93 0.40 -7.63 1.28
C TYR A 93 1.11 -6.33 1.66
N ALA A 94 1.37 -5.45 0.68
CA ALA A 94 2.08 -4.20 0.91
C ALA A 94 1.36 -3.30 1.93
N ARG A 95 0.02 -3.21 1.87
CA ARG A 95 -0.77 -2.41 2.81
C ARG A 95 -0.72 -2.98 4.22
N THR A 96 -0.76 -4.30 4.38
CA THR A 96 -0.64 -4.93 5.71
C THR A 96 0.71 -4.61 6.34
N ARG A 97 1.81 -4.70 5.59
CA ARG A 97 3.15 -4.41 6.11
C ARG A 97 3.33 -2.94 6.51
N LEU A 98 2.77 -2.00 5.74
CA LEU A 98 2.80 -0.57 6.07
C LEU A 98 1.96 -0.21 7.31
N GLY A 99 0.94 -1.02 7.63
CA GLY A 99 0.17 -0.87 8.87
C GLY A 99 0.90 -1.42 10.09
N GLU A 100 1.64 -2.51 9.93
CA GLU A 100 2.46 -3.11 11.00
C GLU A 100 3.68 -2.25 11.39
N GLU A 101 4.22 -1.44 10.48
CA GLU A 101 5.39 -0.57 10.76
C GLU A 101 5.05 0.70 11.58
N GLN A 102 3.76 0.97 11.83
CA GLN A 102 3.30 2.17 12.54
C GLN A 102 2.95 1.94 14.02
N GLU A 103 3.16 0.72 14.54
CA GLU A 103 2.92 0.33 15.93
C GLU A 103 4.24 0.00 16.66
#